data_AF-A0AAQ0FEI2-F1
#
_entry.id   AF-A0AAQ0FEI2-F1
#
_cell.length_a   1.000
_cell.length_b   1.000
_cell.length_c   1.000
_cell.angle_alpha   90.00
_cell.angle_beta   90.00
_cell.angle_gamma   90.00
#
_symmetry.space_group_name_H-M   'P 1'
#
loop_
_entity.id
_entity.type
_entity.pdbx_description
1 polymer ?
#
loop_
_entity_poly.entity_id
_entity_poly.type
_entity_poly.pdbx_seq_one_letter_code
_entity_poly.pdbx_strand_id
1 'polypeptide(L)'
;MARGQGRTVSNRHVLIARVRERSRQQMEDLGIPLNGAKNGAWLPKDANSRLTGDLSTAHSGEGVHSDAYKQYVFDNLINAKTKPEFIAGLDDLKSDLKGEKTFPTKR
;
A
#
# COMPACT_ATOMS: atom_id res chain seq x y z
N MET A 1 -14.32 36.85 -2.28
CA MET A 1 -12.95 36.40 -2.63
C MET A 1 -12.91 34.88 -2.50
N ALA A 2 -12.30 34.22 -3.48
CA ALA A 2 -12.46 32.80 -3.77
C ALA A 2 -11.91 31.88 -2.67
N ARG A 3 -12.66 30.81 -2.38
CA ARG A 3 -12.31 29.72 -1.48
C ARG A 3 -11.05 29.01 -2.00
N GLY A 4 -9.94 29.12 -1.29
CA GLY A 4 -8.77 28.26 -1.48
C GLY A 4 -9.11 26.84 -1.05
N GLN A 5 -9.75 26.08 -1.94
CA GLN A 5 -9.87 24.63 -1.83
C GLN A 5 -8.44 24.07 -1.80
N GLY A 6 -8.00 23.63 -0.62
CA GLY A 6 -6.81 22.79 -0.51
C GLY A 6 -6.96 21.65 -1.50
N ARG A 7 -5.99 21.53 -2.42
CA ARG A 7 -6.01 20.53 -3.48
C ARG A 7 -6.19 19.16 -2.83
N THR A 8 -7.40 18.62 -2.94
CA THR A 8 -7.72 17.28 -2.47
C THR A 8 -6.81 16.32 -3.23
N VAL A 9 -5.86 15.69 -2.54
CA VAL A 9 -5.08 14.60 -3.13
C VAL A 9 -6.08 13.54 -3.53
N SER A 10 -6.11 13.16 -4.81
CA SER A 10 -6.91 12.02 -5.27
C SER A 10 -6.25 10.74 -4.77
N ASN A 11 -6.33 10.49 -3.47
CA ASN A 11 -5.73 9.33 -2.84
C ASN A 11 -6.49 8.09 -3.30
N ARG A 12 -5.78 7.13 -3.88
CA ARG A 12 -6.34 5.80 -4.10
C ARG A 12 -5.98 4.94 -2.91
N HIS A 13 -7.00 4.32 -2.32
CA HIS A 13 -6.80 3.31 -1.30
C HIS A 13 -6.16 2.08 -1.97
N VAL A 14 -4.86 1.89 -1.77
CA VAL A 14 -4.21 0.62 -2.08
C VAL A 14 -4.40 -0.26 -0.90
N LEU A 15 -5.54 -0.92 -0.97
CA LEU A 15 -5.73 -2.23 -0.46
C LEU A 15 -4.50 -3.04 -0.85
N ILE A 16 -3.84 -3.60 0.14
CA ILE A 16 -2.93 -4.73 -0.04
C ILE A 16 -3.82 -5.92 -0.49
N ALA A 17 -4.50 -5.82 -1.64
CA ALA A 17 -5.46 -6.77 -2.21
C ALA A 17 -4.85 -7.59 -3.34
N ARG A 18 -3.60 -7.29 -3.74
CA ARG A 18 -2.85 -8.13 -4.67
C ARG A 18 -1.87 -9.05 -3.96
N VAL A 19 -2.05 -9.27 -2.66
CA VAL A 19 -1.36 -10.37 -1.99
C VAL A 19 -1.78 -11.69 -2.62
N ARG A 20 -0.80 -12.59 -2.78
CA ARG A 20 -1.04 -13.96 -3.23
C ARG A 20 -2.10 -14.62 -2.32
N GLU A 21 -2.84 -15.57 -2.86
CA GLU A 21 -3.96 -16.27 -2.22
C GLU A 21 -3.64 -16.76 -0.79
N ARG A 22 -2.41 -17.23 -0.56
CA ARG A 22 -1.92 -17.66 0.76
C ARG A 22 -1.97 -16.57 1.84
N SER A 23 -1.68 -15.32 1.51
CA SER A 23 -1.76 -14.22 2.48
C SER A 23 -3.21 -13.79 2.73
N ARG A 24 -4.12 -14.01 1.78
CA ARG A 24 -5.56 -13.80 2.00
C ARG A 24 -6.09 -14.81 3.01
N GLN A 25 -5.73 -16.08 2.83
CA GLN A 25 -6.08 -17.15 3.76
C GLN A 25 -5.60 -16.83 5.18
N GLN A 26 -4.34 -16.41 5.32
CA GLN A 26 -3.76 -16.03 6.60
C GLN A 26 -4.47 -14.82 7.25
N MET A 27 -4.97 -13.86 6.47
CA MET A 27 -5.79 -12.77 7.00
C MET A 27 -7.16 -13.28 7.49
N GLU A 28 -7.78 -14.23 6.78
CA GLU A 28 -9.02 -14.86 7.21
C GLU A 28 -8.83 -15.67 8.50
N ASP A 29 -7.78 -16.50 8.57
CA ASP A 29 -7.43 -17.28 9.77
C ASP A 29 -7.16 -16.38 11.00
N LEU A 30 -6.58 -15.20 10.78
CA LEU A 30 -6.28 -14.23 11.85
C LEU A 30 -7.43 -13.25 12.15
N GLY A 31 -8.56 -13.36 11.44
CA GLY A 31 -9.70 -12.45 11.59
C GLY A 31 -9.34 -10.99 11.27
N ILE A 32 -8.55 -10.78 10.22
CA ILE A 32 -8.13 -9.47 9.73
C ILE A 32 -8.95 -9.15 8.47
N PRO A 33 -9.80 -8.10 8.48
CA PRO A 33 -10.62 -7.79 7.32
C PRO A 33 -9.75 -7.32 6.16
N LEU A 34 -9.84 -8.00 5.01
CA LEU A 34 -9.05 -7.67 3.82
C LEU A 34 -9.15 -6.18 3.45
N ASN A 35 -10.38 -5.65 3.42
CA ASN A 35 -10.71 -4.26 3.05
C ASN A 35 -10.74 -3.29 4.25
N GLY A 36 -10.11 -3.64 5.37
CA GLY A 36 -10.05 -2.74 6.51
C GLY A 36 -9.27 -1.46 6.17
N ALA A 37 -9.80 -0.29 6.53
CA ALA A 37 -9.12 1.00 6.31
C ALA A 37 -7.71 1.05 6.94
N LYS A 38 -7.49 0.26 7.99
CA LYS A 38 -6.20 0.09 8.68
C LYS A 38 -5.21 -0.80 7.92
N ASN A 39 -5.64 -1.52 6.89
CA ASN A 39 -4.87 -2.55 6.19
C ASN A 39 -4.43 -2.13 4.78
N GLY A 40 -4.66 -0.86 4.42
CA GLY A 40 -4.23 -0.29 3.15
C GLY A 40 -3.43 0.99 3.35
N ALA A 41 -2.75 1.40 2.28
CA ALA A 41 -2.06 2.69 2.20
C ALA A 41 -2.86 3.65 1.31
N TRP A 42 -2.98 4.90 1.72
CA TRP A 42 -3.47 5.96 0.86
C TRP A 42 -2.29 6.51 0.07
N LEU A 43 -2.30 6.28 -1.24
CA LEU A 43 -1.23 6.70 -2.14
C LEU A 43 -1.74 7.74 -3.14
N PRO A 44 -0.88 8.69 -3.55
CA PRO A 44 -1.22 9.62 -4.62
C PRO A 44 -1.52 8.86 -5.91
N LYS A 45 -2.50 9.30 -6.69
CA LYS A 45 -2.94 8.61 -7.92
C LYS A 45 -1.80 8.31 -8.88
N ASP A 46 -0.89 9.26 -9.04
CA ASP A 46 0.28 9.28 -9.92
C ASP A 46 1.29 10.29 -9.35
N ALA A 47 2.52 10.31 -9.89
CA ALA A 47 3.58 11.21 -9.39
C ALA A 47 3.21 12.71 -9.47
N ASN A 48 2.37 13.10 -10.43
CA ASN A 48 1.91 14.49 -10.58
C ASN A 48 0.83 14.86 -9.54
N SER A 49 0.22 13.87 -8.90
CA SER A 49 -0.79 14.05 -7.86
C SER A 49 -0.20 14.21 -6.47
N ARG A 50 1.13 14.11 -6.31
CA ARG A 50 1.83 14.33 -5.04
C ARG A 50 1.68 15.79 -4.58
N LEU A 51 1.55 15.98 -3.27
CA LEU A 51 1.74 17.30 -2.67
C LEU A 51 3.23 17.67 -2.72
N THR A 52 3.55 18.96 -2.72
CA THR A 52 4.94 19.40 -2.63
C THR A 52 5.58 18.88 -1.35
N GLY A 53 6.68 18.12 -1.49
CA GLY A 53 7.37 17.45 -0.37
C GLY A 53 6.82 16.06 -0.01
N ASP A 54 5.81 15.56 -0.72
CA ASP A 54 5.33 14.18 -0.58
C ASP A 54 6.21 13.22 -1.37
N LEU A 55 6.86 12.30 -0.65
CA LEU A 55 7.74 11.27 -1.20
C LEU A 55 7.01 9.93 -1.37
N SER A 56 5.70 9.89 -1.12
CA SER A 56 4.94 8.64 -1.17
C SER A 56 4.94 8.03 -2.57
N THR A 57 5.20 6.74 -2.66
CA THR A 57 5.08 5.93 -3.87
C THR A 57 3.71 6.14 -4.51
N ALA A 58 3.69 6.44 -5.79
CA ALA A 58 2.49 6.67 -6.55
C ALA A 58 1.74 5.37 -6.84
N HIS A 59 0.42 5.45 -6.76
CA HIS A 59 -0.49 4.34 -7.07
C HIS A 59 -0.33 3.84 -8.51
N SER A 60 -0.01 4.74 -9.44
CA SER A 60 0.20 4.44 -10.85
C SER A 60 1.62 4.82 -11.25
N GLY A 61 2.23 4.01 -12.11
CA GLY A 61 3.56 4.27 -12.67
C GLY A 61 4.74 3.77 -11.82
N GLU A 62 4.56 3.54 -10.52
CA GLU A 62 5.67 3.17 -9.61
C GLU A 62 5.60 1.74 -9.06
N GLY A 63 4.83 0.89 -9.73
CA GLY A 63 4.94 -0.56 -9.55
C GLY A 63 4.18 -1.14 -8.37
N VAL A 64 3.34 -0.39 -7.64
CA VAL A 64 2.45 -0.95 -6.59
C VAL A 64 1.43 -1.97 -7.10
N HIS A 65 1.36 -2.16 -8.42
CA HIS A 65 0.53 -3.16 -9.10
C HIS A 65 1.34 -4.30 -9.70
N SER A 66 2.67 -4.21 -9.71
CA SER A 66 3.56 -5.17 -10.35
C SER A 66 3.70 -6.46 -9.55
N ASP A 67 4.13 -7.53 -10.20
CA ASP A 67 4.40 -8.80 -9.51
C ASP A 67 5.53 -8.67 -8.49
N ALA A 68 6.48 -7.75 -8.70
CA ALA A 68 7.53 -7.45 -7.75
C ALA A 68 6.96 -6.89 -6.44
N TYR A 69 5.99 -5.97 -6.51
CA TYR A 69 5.30 -5.49 -5.31
C TYR A 69 4.51 -6.62 -4.63
N LYS A 70 3.80 -7.45 -5.38
CA LYS A 70 3.06 -8.58 -4.81
C LYS A 70 3.97 -9.56 -4.08
N GLN A 71 5.14 -9.85 -4.65
CA GLN A 71 6.15 -10.71 -4.03
C GLN A 71 6.72 -10.04 -2.78
N TYR A 72 7.03 -8.75 -2.84
CA TYR A 72 7.51 -7.99 -1.70
C TYR A 72 6.55 -8.02 -0.50
N VAL A 73 5.26 -7.79 -0.75
CA VAL A 73 4.23 -7.89 0.29
C VAL A 73 4.16 -9.32 0.84
N PHE A 74 4.21 -10.34 -0.03
CA PHE A 74 4.20 -11.74 0.41
C PHE A 74 5.39 -12.05 1.31
N ASP A 75 6.61 -11.69 0.92
CA ASP A 75 7.83 -11.99 1.68
C ASP A 75 7.83 -11.33 3.06
N ASN A 76 7.23 -10.13 3.19
CA ASN A 76 7.09 -9.43 4.47
C ASN A 76 6.00 -10.02 5.38
N LEU A 77 4.92 -10.58 4.81
CA LEU A 77 3.76 -11.04 5.60
C LEU A 77 3.74 -12.55 5.84
N ILE A 78 4.45 -13.35 5.04
CA ILE A 78 4.36 -14.82 5.09
C ILE A 78 4.83 -15.44 6.40
N ASN A 79 5.71 -14.74 7.12
CA ASN A 79 6.26 -15.22 8.39
C ASN A 79 5.43 -14.77 9.61
N ALA A 80 4.43 -13.90 9.42
CA ALA A 80 3.59 -13.42 10.52
C ALA A 80 2.64 -14.52 11.01
N LYS A 81 2.85 -15.03 12.22
CA LYS A 81 2.03 -16.11 12.80
C LYS A 81 0.88 -15.57 13.64
N THR A 82 0.95 -14.30 14.02
CA THR A 82 -0.03 -13.65 14.88
C THR A 82 -0.58 -12.38 14.23
N LYS A 83 -1.78 -11.96 14.67
CA LYS A 83 -2.42 -10.73 14.22
C LYS A 83 -1.55 -9.48 14.44
N PRO A 84 -0.86 -9.30 15.59
CA PRO A 84 0.05 -8.17 15.78
C PRO A 84 1.23 -8.16 14.82
N GLU A 85 1.86 -9.32 14.57
CA GLU A 85 2.96 -9.42 13.60
C GLU A 85 2.50 -9.09 12.18
N PHE A 86 1.29 -9.53 11.81
CA PHE A 86 0.72 -9.22 10.50
C PHE A 86 0.48 -7.72 10.36
N ILE A 87 -0.09 -7.08 11.38
CA ILE A 87 -0.31 -5.62 11.39
C ILE A 87 1.02 -4.86 11.35
N ALA A 88 2.03 -5.31 12.10
CA ALA A 88 3.36 -4.70 12.06
C ALA A 88 3.97 -4.76 10.65
N GLY A 89 3.91 -5.92 9.98
CA GLY A 89 4.35 -6.04 8.59
C GLY A 89 3.56 -5.14 7.63
N LEU A 90 2.25 -4.94 7.85
CA LEU A 90 1.47 -3.97 7.07
C LEU A 90 1.94 -2.52 7.33
N ASP A 91 2.32 -2.16 8.55
CA ASP A 91 2.82 -0.83 8.89
C ASP A 91 4.23 -0.57 8.33
N ASP A 92 5.08 -1.59 8.28
CA ASP A 92 6.39 -1.52 7.61
C ASP A 92 6.21 -1.27 6.10
N LEU A 93 5.32 -2.03 5.45
CA LEU A 93 4.97 -1.84 4.04
C LEU A 93 4.43 -0.43 3.77
N LYS A 94 3.60 0.13 4.66
CA LYS A 94 3.13 1.52 4.54
C LYS A 94 4.27 2.53 4.67
N SER A 95 5.20 2.29 5.58
CA SER A 95 6.34 3.18 5.82
C SER A 95 7.26 3.23 4.61
N ASP A 96 7.53 2.07 4.02
CA ASP A 96 8.25 1.93 2.76
C ASP A 96 7.59 2.69 1.61
N LEU A 97 6.26 2.55 1.47
CA LEU A 97 5.50 3.25 0.44
C LEU A 97 5.43 4.76 0.68
N LYS A 98 5.63 5.24 1.91
CA LYS A 98 5.75 6.68 2.19
C LYS A 98 7.17 7.21 1.94
N GLY A 99 8.17 6.32 1.93
CA GLY A 99 9.58 6.63 1.73
C GLY A 99 10.07 6.43 0.29
N GLU A 100 9.23 6.66 -0.72
CA GLU A 100 9.58 6.61 -2.15
C GLU A 100 10.01 5.22 -2.68
N LYS A 101 9.62 4.13 -2.00
CA LYS A 101 9.94 2.78 -2.49
C LYS A 101 9.15 2.45 -3.76
N THR A 102 9.84 2.45 -4.90
CA THR A 102 9.25 2.06 -6.18
C THR A 102 9.58 0.60 -6.52
N PHE A 103 8.73 -0.01 -7.35
CA PHE A 103 8.90 -1.41 -7.74
C PHE A 103 9.03 -1.53 -9.26
N PRO A 104 9.83 -2.48 -9.76
CA PRO A 104 9.94 -2.72 -11.20
C PRO A 104 8.57 -2.99 -11.81
N THR A 105 8.17 -2.18 -12.79
CA THR A 105 7.05 -2.47 -13.67
C THR A 105 7.58 -3.22 -14.88
N LYS A 106 6.94 -4.33 -15.28
CA LYS A 106 7.19 -4.87 -16.63
C LYS A 106 6.83 -3.77 -17.62
N ARG A 107 7.81 -3.36 -18.43
CA ARG A 107 7.63 -2.44 -19.55
C ARG A 107 6.68 -3.05 -20.58
#